data_AF-A0A2N7JM91-F1
#
_entry.id   AF-A0A2N7JM91-F1
#
_cell.length_a   1.000
_cell.length_b   1.000
_cell.length_c   1.000
_cell.angle_alpha   90.00
_cell.angle_beta   90.00
_cell.angle_gamma   90.00
#
_symmetry.space_group_name_H-M   'P 1'
#
loop_
_entity.id
_entity.type
_entity.pdbx_description
1 polymer ?
#
loop_
_entity_poly.entity_id
_entity_poly.type
_entity_poly.pdbx_seq_one_letter_code
_entity_poly.pdbx_strand_id
1 'polypeptide(L)'
;SNSNGGSPIAHITTNVFTVIEGFLEEANSSGMSTFDNYAKISTSNNFPPFQGSGIPSTQITLATTNSPQKSGPKGATIIIDNGDWHCYKATNLTAERNNNKIIADGKIEEYAYDYGVQECGTNLIGSYEFHNATMGDNLVLEQPNTAFFSDSSGVKTALKTYEFLVNRYGGQLEDAFGPSWRAIQEPYINDAANKVGSNMFVMDASGTVELSVGSNDLYDFNSLSKNDILKGTLWSSPGASAANKNWCKIVNIPKGVSSSALQYQTVIATNCARSTVRYCDATSGYSAGNYPAVPPVAWDDGLKNDAQITSDEQYRRNAQGHWGAKNAQNAFIPEFKSAIIPIIGYSKPRSDGKVNNAGHSSWAGHEGHCQNVMGASHTMVGIASRDAKPKAKSGIQAFWAQDFK
;
A
#
# COMPACT_ATOMS: atom_id res chain seq x y z
N SER A 1 -21.59 2.19 -15.09
CA SER A 1 -20.51 1.55 -15.85
C SER A 1 -19.19 2.18 -15.43
N ASN A 2 -18.59 1.68 -14.34
CA ASN A 2 -17.26 2.09 -13.92
C ASN A 2 -16.30 1.02 -14.40
N SER A 3 -15.55 1.34 -15.46
CA SER A 3 -14.31 0.63 -15.77
C SER A 3 -13.34 0.92 -14.64
N ASN A 4 -13.27 0.02 -13.66
CA ASN A 4 -12.15 -0.04 -12.73
C ASN A 4 -10.92 -0.43 -13.55
N GLY A 5 -10.26 0.57 -14.14
CA GLY A 5 -8.89 0.46 -14.62
C GLY A 5 -7.98 0.32 -13.41
N GLY A 6 -7.98 -0.86 -12.78
CA GLY A 6 -6.95 -1.21 -11.83
C GLY A 6 -5.61 -1.15 -12.56
N SER A 7 -4.59 -0.57 -11.92
CA SER A 7 -3.23 -0.62 -12.45
C SER A 7 -2.85 -2.09 -12.66
N PRO A 8 -2.37 -2.50 -13.85
CA PRO A 8 -1.97 -3.88 -14.14
C PRO A 8 -0.88 -4.39 -13.18
N ILE A 9 -0.11 -3.49 -12.56
CA ILE A 9 0.95 -3.81 -11.60
C ILE A 9 0.39 -4.08 -10.18
N ALA A 10 -0.89 -3.80 -9.91
CA ALA A 10 -1.49 -4.09 -8.59
C ALA A 10 -1.56 -5.60 -8.27
N HIS A 11 -1.33 -6.48 -9.25
CA HIS A 11 -1.44 -7.93 -9.10
C HIS A 11 -0.12 -8.66 -8.81
N ILE A 12 1.04 -8.01 -8.99
CA ILE A 12 2.33 -8.58 -8.58
C ILE A 12 2.95 -7.66 -7.54
N THR A 13 3.22 -8.23 -6.35
CA THR A 13 3.83 -7.53 -5.22
C THR A 13 5.26 -7.06 -5.51
N THR A 14 5.88 -7.61 -6.55
CA THR A 14 7.26 -7.42 -6.96
C THR A 14 7.32 -6.88 -8.40
N ASN A 15 8.25 -5.96 -8.69
CA ASN A 15 8.46 -5.48 -10.06
C ASN A 15 8.92 -6.65 -10.95
N VAL A 16 8.23 -6.93 -12.07
CA VAL A 16 8.62 -8.04 -12.97
C VAL A 16 10.08 -7.95 -13.44
N PHE A 17 10.63 -6.73 -13.58
CA PHE A 17 12.04 -6.55 -13.96
C PHE A 17 13.01 -7.00 -12.86
N THR A 18 12.64 -6.94 -11.58
CA THR A 18 13.49 -7.46 -10.50
C THR A 18 13.45 -8.99 -10.45
N VAL A 19 12.36 -9.62 -10.87
CA VAL A 19 12.30 -11.08 -11.07
C VAL A 19 13.23 -11.51 -12.21
N ILE A 20 13.18 -10.80 -13.34
CA ILE A 20 14.08 -11.04 -14.48
C ILE A 20 15.56 -10.84 -14.07
N GLU A 21 15.85 -9.79 -13.30
CA GLU A 21 17.16 -9.56 -12.72
C GLU A 21 17.61 -10.72 -11.82
N GLY A 22 16.72 -11.26 -10.98
CA GLY A 22 17.03 -12.41 -10.12
C GLY A 22 17.45 -13.65 -10.92
N PHE A 23 16.76 -13.94 -12.03
CA PHE A 23 17.19 -15.01 -12.95
C PHE A 23 18.52 -14.69 -13.62
N LEU A 24 18.72 -13.45 -14.06
CA LEU A 24 19.95 -13.02 -14.72
C LEU A 24 21.17 -13.13 -13.79
N GLU A 25 21.03 -12.73 -12.53
CA GLU A 25 22.07 -12.84 -11.51
C GLU A 25 22.41 -14.28 -11.18
N GLU A 26 21.40 -15.14 -11.01
CA GLU A 26 21.65 -16.56 -10.75
C GLU A 26 22.32 -17.23 -11.97
N ALA A 27 21.94 -16.85 -13.19
CA ALA A 27 22.59 -17.36 -14.39
C ALA A 27 24.06 -16.93 -14.48
N ASN A 28 24.35 -15.68 -14.13
CA ASN A 28 25.70 -15.13 -14.10
C ASN A 28 26.56 -15.76 -13.01
N SER A 29 26.00 -16.01 -11.82
CA SER A 29 26.73 -16.56 -10.67
C SER A 29 26.99 -18.07 -10.80
N SER A 30 26.02 -18.82 -11.32
CA SER A 30 26.08 -20.28 -11.45
C SER A 30 26.68 -20.75 -12.77
N GLY A 31 26.68 -19.88 -13.80
CA GLY A 31 27.03 -20.23 -15.17
C GLY A 31 25.95 -21.06 -15.89
N MET A 32 24.75 -21.20 -15.32
CA MET A 32 23.63 -21.95 -15.89
C MET A 32 22.44 -21.02 -16.15
N SER A 33 21.95 -20.96 -17.38
CA SER A 33 20.78 -20.14 -17.74
C SER A 33 19.50 -20.95 -17.93
N THR A 34 19.53 -22.23 -17.58
CA THR A 34 18.37 -23.12 -17.54
C THR A 34 18.03 -23.42 -16.09
N PHE A 35 16.77 -23.18 -15.71
CA PHE A 35 16.28 -23.34 -14.35
C PHE A 35 15.26 -24.48 -14.30
N ASP A 36 15.55 -25.47 -13.47
CA ASP A 36 14.66 -26.59 -13.16
C ASP A 36 13.78 -26.29 -11.94
N ASN A 37 12.84 -27.19 -11.64
CA ASN A 37 12.00 -27.07 -10.45
C ASN A 37 12.85 -26.90 -9.18
N TYR A 38 12.41 -25.96 -8.34
CA TYR A 38 13.01 -25.58 -7.07
C TYR A 38 14.37 -24.88 -7.19
N ALA A 39 14.75 -24.46 -8.40
CA ALA A 39 15.83 -23.50 -8.56
C ALA A 39 15.52 -22.23 -7.76
N LYS A 40 16.57 -21.61 -7.24
CA LYS A 40 16.46 -20.46 -6.34
C LYS A 40 16.91 -19.23 -7.07
N ILE A 41 16.16 -18.16 -6.93
CA ILE A 41 16.59 -16.82 -7.32
C ILE A 41 16.47 -15.91 -6.11
N SER A 42 17.23 -14.83 -6.12
CA SER A 42 17.10 -13.77 -5.11
C SER A 42 16.67 -12.50 -5.83
N THR A 43 15.48 -12.02 -5.53
CA THR A 43 15.01 -10.73 -6.04
C THR A 43 15.30 -9.63 -5.02
N SER A 44 15.86 -8.51 -5.46
CA SER A 44 16.14 -7.38 -4.58
C SER A 44 14.93 -6.46 -4.50
N ASN A 45 14.48 -6.18 -3.27
CA ASN A 45 13.56 -5.09 -2.97
C ASN A 45 14.28 -3.81 -2.56
N ASN A 46 15.63 -3.80 -2.62
CA ASN A 46 16.41 -2.61 -2.32
C ASN A 46 16.33 -1.64 -3.49
N PHE A 47 16.26 -0.35 -3.17
CA PHE A 47 16.27 0.72 -4.15
C PHE A 47 17.50 1.62 -3.94
N PRO A 48 18.06 2.19 -5.03
CA PRO A 48 17.73 1.95 -6.44
C PRO A 48 17.97 0.47 -6.85
N PRO A 49 17.15 -0.11 -7.76
CA PRO A 49 17.30 -1.49 -8.25
C PRO A 49 18.41 -1.58 -9.30
N PHE A 50 18.65 -2.77 -9.85
CA PHE A 50 19.56 -2.98 -10.99
C PHE A 50 21.03 -2.65 -10.73
N GLN A 51 21.43 -2.57 -9.46
CA GLN A 51 22.80 -2.22 -9.07
C GLN A 51 23.76 -3.39 -9.32
N GLY A 52 24.96 -3.09 -9.82
CA GLY A 52 26.03 -4.08 -10.00
C GLY A 52 26.78 -3.91 -11.30
N SER A 53 27.72 -4.83 -11.56
CA SER A 53 28.40 -4.90 -12.86
C SER A 53 27.43 -5.31 -13.96
N GLY A 54 27.75 -4.92 -15.20
CA GLY A 54 26.99 -5.38 -16.36
C GLY A 54 27.06 -6.90 -16.51
N ILE A 55 25.93 -7.48 -16.93
CA ILE A 55 25.80 -8.91 -17.22
C ILE A 55 25.38 -9.00 -18.70
N PRO A 56 26.12 -9.74 -19.55
CA PRO A 56 25.80 -9.84 -20.96
C PRO A 56 24.43 -10.48 -21.19
N SER A 57 23.85 -10.18 -22.37
CA SER A 57 22.57 -10.77 -22.79
C SER A 57 22.57 -12.29 -22.64
N THR A 58 21.68 -12.79 -21.78
CA THR A 58 21.57 -14.19 -21.40
C THR A 58 20.16 -14.69 -21.69
N GLN A 59 20.05 -15.86 -22.34
CA GLN A 59 18.77 -16.52 -22.56
C GLN A 59 18.36 -17.30 -21.31
N ILE A 60 17.23 -16.92 -20.73
CA ILE A 60 16.65 -17.54 -19.54
C ILE A 60 15.67 -18.62 -20.00
N THR A 61 15.95 -19.88 -19.65
CA THR A 61 15.11 -21.03 -19.99
C THR A 61 14.55 -21.66 -18.73
N LEU A 62 13.23 -21.83 -18.66
CA LEU A 62 12.59 -22.58 -17.58
C LEU A 62 12.26 -23.98 -18.08
N ALA A 63 12.89 -24.99 -17.49
CA ALA A 63 12.68 -26.38 -17.81
C ALA A 63 11.64 -26.97 -16.86
N THR A 64 10.53 -27.47 -17.42
CA THR A 64 9.62 -28.34 -16.68
C THR A 64 10.25 -29.71 -16.55
N THR A 65 10.69 -30.08 -15.35
CA THR A 65 11.03 -31.46 -15.06
C THR A 65 9.73 -32.28 -14.93
N ASN A 66 9.79 -33.55 -15.33
CA ASN A 66 8.62 -34.47 -15.38
C ASN A 66 7.98 -34.77 -14.00
N SER A 67 8.43 -34.13 -12.93
CA SER A 67 7.96 -34.37 -11.57
C SER A 67 8.19 -33.13 -10.69
N PRO A 68 7.18 -32.62 -9.96
CA PRO A 68 5.75 -32.92 -10.00
C PRO A 68 5.00 -31.93 -10.91
N GLN A 69 4.67 -32.34 -12.13
CA GLN A 69 3.62 -31.70 -12.95
C GLN A 69 2.54 -32.75 -13.22
N LYS A 70 1.38 -32.68 -12.55
CA LYS A 70 0.19 -33.37 -13.05
C LYS A 70 -0.94 -32.44 -13.48
N SER A 71 -0.86 -31.14 -13.19
CA SER A 71 -1.96 -30.22 -13.48
C SER A 71 -1.60 -28.85 -14.07
N GLY A 72 -0.33 -28.41 -13.99
CA GLY A 72 0.09 -27.08 -14.46
C GLY A 72 0.30 -26.92 -15.97
N PRO A 73 0.37 -25.68 -16.47
CA PRO A 73 0.66 -25.42 -17.88
C PRO A 73 2.05 -25.93 -18.26
N LYS A 74 2.16 -26.50 -19.46
CA LYS A 74 3.43 -26.99 -20.00
C LYS A 74 4.48 -25.87 -20.03
N GLY A 75 5.66 -26.14 -19.48
CA GLY A 75 6.76 -25.18 -19.37
C GLY A 75 6.71 -24.27 -18.13
N ALA A 76 5.74 -24.43 -17.23
CA ALA A 76 5.72 -23.74 -15.95
C ALA A 76 6.56 -24.49 -14.89
N THR A 77 7.56 -23.80 -14.36
CA THR A 77 8.57 -24.30 -13.41
C THR A 77 8.37 -23.65 -12.05
N ILE A 78 8.47 -24.45 -10.99
CA ILE A 78 8.43 -23.98 -9.61
C ILE A 78 9.78 -23.33 -9.29
N ILE A 79 9.79 -22.07 -8.87
CA ILE A 79 10.98 -21.30 -8.52
C ILE A 79 10.83 -20.80 -7.09
N ILE A 80 11.90 -20.90 -6.31
CA ILE A 80 11.96 -20.36 -4.96
C ILE A 80 12.57 -18.96 -5.06
N ASP A 81 11.72 -17.95 -5.01
CA ASP A 81 12.11 -16.53 -5.03
C ASP A 81 12.08 -16.01 -3.60
N ASN A 82 13.25 -15.65 -3.06
CA ASN A 82 13.39 -15.15 -1.68
C ASN A 82 12.76 -16.05 -0.59
N GLY A 83 12.63 -17.35 -0.87
CA GLY A 83 12.03 -18.33 0.04
C GLY A 83 10.54 -18.62 -0.20
N ASP A 84 9.89 -17.84 -1.06
CA ASP A 84 8.51 -18.06 -1.48
C ASP A 84 8.44 -18.88 -2.77
N TRP A 85 7.35 -19.63 -2.94
CA TRP A 85 7.18 -20.60 -4.02
C TRP A 85 6.33 -19.98 -5.12
N HIS A 86 6.94 -19.76 -6.28
CA HIS A 86 6.31 -19.18 -7.45
C HIS A 86 6.32 -20.14 -8.61
N CYS A 87 5.37 -19.99 -9.53
CA CYS A 87 5.30 -20.78 -10.75
C CYS A 87 5.47 -19.89 -11.96
N TYR A 88 6.66 -19.94 -12.56
CA TYR A 88 7.01 -19.12 -13.69
C TYR A 88 7.10 -19.93 -14.98
N LYS A 89 6.75 -19.30 -16.09
CA LYS A 89 6.99 -19.82 -17.44
C LYS A 89 7.63 -18.75 -18.28
N ALA A 90 8.71 -19.08 -18.97
CA ALA A 90 9.41 -18.17 -19.88
C ALA A 90 9.26 -18.64 -21.32
N THR A 91 9.14 -17.71 -22.27
CA THR A 91 9.16 -18.00 -23.71
C THR A 91 10.09 -17.02 -24.42
N ASN A 92 11.18 -17.53 -24.97
CA ASN A 92 12.24 -16.74 -25.62
C ASN A 92 12.72 -15.56 -24.76
N LEU A 93 12.72 -15.71 -23.43
CA LEU A 93 13.12 -14.65 -22.53
C LEU A 93 14.64 -14.47 -22.59
N THR A 94 15.07 -13.26 -22.94
CA THR A 94 16.48 -12.84 -22.84
C THR A 94 16.57 -11.61 -21.96
N ALA A 95 17.62 -11.52 -21.17
CA ALA A 95 17.87 -10.38 -20.29
C ALA A 95 19.35 -9.96 -20.30
N GLU A 96 19.60 -8.66 -20.19
CA GLU A 96 20.92 -8.05 -20.05
C GLU A 96 20.87 -7.01 -18.92
N ARG A 97 21.96 -6.90 -18.15
CA ARG A 97 22.16 -5.73 -17.28
C ARG A 97 23.23 -4.83 -17.90
N ASN A 98 22.87 -3.60 -18.21
CA ASN A 98 23.77 -2.59 -18.77
C ASN A 98 23.69 -1.29 -17.99
N ASN A 99 24.73 -0.98 -17.20
CA ASN A 99 24.84 0.28 -16.45
C ASN A 99 23.57 0.67 -15.68
N ASN A 100 23.24 -0.09 -14.63
CA ASN A 100 22.04 0.08 -13.81
C ASN A 100 20.69 -0.02 -14.54
N LYS A 101 20.67 -0.67 -15.71
CA LYS A 101 19.45 -0.91 -16.48
C LYS A 101 19.29 -2.38 -16.76
N ILE A 102 18.05 -2.85 -16.74
CA ILE A 102 17.70 -4.17 -17.26
C ILE A 102 17.06 -4.01 -18.62
N ILE A 103 17.58 -4.74 -19.59
CA ILE A 103 17.02 -4.86 -20.93
C ILE A 103 16.42 -6.27 -21.01
N ALA A 104 15.13 -6.36 -21.36
CA ALA A 104 14.42 -7.63 -21.47
C ALA A 104 13.71 -7.76 -22.83
N ASP A 105 13.72 -8.96 -23.38
CA ASP A 105 12.95 -9.33 -24.58
C ASP A 105 12.33 -10.71 -24.39
N GLY A 106 11.18 -10.97 -25.02
CA GLY A 106 10.45 -12.23 -24.89
C GLY A 106 9.32 -12.16 -23.86
N LYS A 107 9.01 -13.27 -23.20
CA LYS A 107 7.81 -13.38 -22.36
C LYS A 107 8.09 -14.11 -21.04
N ILE A 108 7.49 -13.64 -19.95
CA ILE A 108 7.39 -14.35 -18.67
C ILE A 108 5.94 -14.36 -18.17
N GLU A 109 5.49 -15.49 -17.66
CA GLU A 109 4.15 -15.69 -17.09
C GLU A 109 4.28 -16.21 -15.66
N GLU A 110 3.41 -15.76 -14.76
CA GLU A 110 3.27 -16.28 -13.41
C GLU A 110 1.92 -16.99 -13.26
N TYR A 111 1.94 -18.18 -12.66
CA TYR A 111 0.77 -18.99 -12.35
C TYR A 111 0.66 -19.19 -10.85
N ALA A 112 -0.57 -19.40 -10.36
CA ALA A 112 -0.80 -19.69 -8.95
C ALA A 112 -0.11 -20.99 -8.54
N TYR A 113 0.68 -20.95 -7.48
CA TYR A 113 1.22 -22.14 -6.84
C TYR A 113 0.14 -22.78 -5.94
N ASP A 114 -0.11 -24.07 -6.11
CA ASP A 114 -1.04 -24.81 -5.27
C ASP A 114 -0.26 -25.44 -4.10
N TYR A 115 -0.40 -24.86 -2.90
CA TYR A 115 0.23 -25.37 -1.68
C TYR A 115 -0.31 -26.72 -1.21
N GLY A 116 -1.55 -27.07 -1.59
CA GLY A 116 -2.19 -28.32 -1.18
C GLY A 116 -1.61 -29.53 -1.90
N VAL A 117 -1.30 -29.38 -3.19
CA VAL A 117 -0.69 -30.44 -4.01
C VAL A 117 0.79 -30.21 -4.35
N GLN A 118 1.34 -29.05 -4.00
CA GLN A 118 2.72 -28.63 -4.27
C GLN A 118 3.08 -28.63 -5.75
N GLU A 119 2.16 -28.12 -6.58
CA GLU A 119 2.31 -28.04 -8.04
C GLU A 119 2.00 -26.63 -8.55
N CYS A 120 2.42 -26.34 -9.78
CA CYS A 120 1.89 -25.19 -10.49
C CYS A 120 0.43 -25.41 -10.88
N GLY A 121 -0.44 -24.50 -10.46
CA GLY A 121 -1.83 -24.46 -10.87
C GLY A 121 -2.00 -23.95 -12.31
N THR A 122 -3.23 -24.05 -12.82
CA THR A 122 -3.60 -23.56 -14.17
C THR A 122 -4.01 -22.10 -14.19
N ASN A 123 -4.25 -21.50 -13.03
CA ASN A 123 -4.69 -20.11 -12.94
C ASN A 123 -3.53 -19.15 -13.22
N LEU A 124 -3.62 -18.41 -14.33
CA LEU A 124 -2.67 -17.36 -14.67
C LEU A 124 -2.84 -16.17 -13.71
N ILE A 125 -1.76 -15.82 -13.01
CA ILE A 125 -1.69 -14.60 -12.19
C ILE A 125 -1.42 -13.40 -13.10
N GLY A 126 -0.45 -13.53 -14.01
CA GLY A 126 -0.09 -12.47 -14.94
C GLY A 126 0.85 -12.94 -16.04
N SER A 127 0.80 -12.25 -17.18
CA SER A 127 1.66 -12.49 -18.33
C SER A 127 2.30 -11.19 -18.77
N TYR A 128 3.63 -11.17 -18.86
CA TYR A 128 4.43 -10.02 -19.28
C TYR A 128 5.16 -10.33 -20.58
N GLU A 129 5.05 -9.42 -21.53
CA GLU A 129 5.71 -9.51 -22.83
C GLU A 129 6.56 -8.26 -23.04
N PHE A 130 7.79 -8.48 -23.51
CA PHE A 130 8.81 -7.45 -23.70
C PHE A 130 9.31 -7.48 -25.14
N HIS A 131 9.54 -6.29 -25.68
CA HIS A 131 10.12 -6.05 -27.00
C HIS A 131 11.32 -5.13 -26.83
N ASN A 132 12.47 -5.70 -26.46
CA ASN A 132 13.68 -4.99 -26.05
C ASN A 132 13.37 -3.83 -25.07
N ALA A 133 12.59 -4.13 -24.03
CA ALA A 133 12.19 -3.16 -23.03
C ALA A 133 13.36 -2.84 -22.10
N THR A 134 13.70 -1.56 -21.97
CA THR A 134 14.75 -1.09 -21.05
C THR A 134 14.13 -0.41 -19.83
N MET A 135 14.41 -0.96 -18.65
CA MET A 135 14.03 -0.41 -17.35
C MET A 135 15.26 0.14 -16.63
N GLY A 136 15.22 1.43 -16.27
CA GLY A 136 16.26 2.06 -15.46
C GLY A 136 16.10 1.86 -13.95
N ASP A 137 17.15 2.17 -13.20
CA ASP A 137 17.18 2.14 -11.73
C ASP A 137 16.32 3.24 -11.06
N ASN A 138 15.84 4.20 -11.84
CA ASN A 138 14.80 5.14 -11.44
C ASN A 138 13.37 4.64 -11.71
N LEU A 139 13.20 3.35 -12.07
CA LEU A 139 11.94 2.73 -12.47
C LEU A 139 11.27 3.39 -13.69
N VAL A 140 12.08 3.95 -14.60
CA VAL A 140 11.60 4.49 -15.86
C VAL A 140 11.78 3.49 -16.99
N LEU A 141 10.67 3.13 -17.64
CA LEU A 141 10.72 2.51 -18.97
C LEU A 141 11.18 3.56 -19.98
N GLU A 142 12.33 3.34 -20.60
CA GLU A 142 12.94 4.32 -21.50
C GLU A 142 12.15 4.49 -22.80
N GLN A 143 11.59 3.40 -23.31
CA GLN A 143 10.80 3.38 -24.53
C GLN A 143 9.35 2.96 -24.21
N PRO A 144 8.34 3.79 -24.56
CA PRO A 144 6.95 3.42 -24.37
C PRO A 144 6.55 2.25 -25.29
N ASN A 145 5.55 1.48 -24.89
CA ASN A 145 5.01 0.34 -25.67
C ASN A 145 6.04 -0.75 -25.98
N THR A 146 7.04 -0.95 -25.11
CA THR A 146 7.98 -2.07 -25.20
C THR A 146 7.69 -3.16 -24.18
N ALA A 147 6.97 -2.86 -23.10
CA ALA A 147 6.53 -3.82 -22.10
C ALA A 147 5.00 -3.86 -22.05
N PHE A 148 4.43 -5.06 -21.96
CA PHE A 148 2.99 -5.29 -21.97
C PHE A 148 2.60 -6.28 -20.88
N PHE A 149 1.41 -6.09 -20.33
CA PHE A 149 0.78 -7.01 -19.39
C PHE A 149 -0.52 -7.55 -19.95
N SER A 150 -0.79 -8.82 -19.69
CA SER A 150 -2.08 -9.47 -19.91
C SER A 150 -2.47 -10.27 -18.67
N ASP A 151 -3.72 -10.13 -18.23
CA ASP A 151 -4.31 -10.97 -17.18
C ASP A 151 -4.96 -12.23 -17.78
N SER A 152 -5.71 -12.96 -16.96
CA SER A 152 -6.45 -14.16 -17.37
C SER A 152 -7.57 -13.91 -18.39
N SER A 153 -7.97 -12.66 -18.62
CA SER A 153 -8.92 -12.29 -19.69
C SER A 153 -8.26 -12.27 -21.08
N GLY A 154 -6.92 -12.24 -21.13
CA GLY A 154 -6.14 -12.13 -22.38
C GLY A 154 -6.06 -10.72 -22.96
N VAL A 155 -6.62 -9.71 -22.28
CA VAL A 155 -6.50 -8.30 -22.71
C VAL A 155 -5.07 -7.83 -22.50
N LYS A 156 -4.38 -7.51 -23.60
CA LYS A 156 -3.01 -6.98 -23.59
C LYS A 156 -3.03 -5.47 -23.42
N THR A 157 -2.33 -4.97 -22.41
CA THR A 157 -2.20 -3.54 -22.08
C THR A 157 -0.73 -3.16 -22.02
N ALA A 158 -0.36 -2.04 -22.64
CA ALA A 158 0.99 -1.50 -22.53
C ALA A 158 1.25 -1.03 -21.10
N LEU A 159 2.35 -1.49 -20.50
CA LEU A 159 2.79 -1.03 -19.20
C LEU A 159 3.34 0.38 -19.32
N LYS A 160 2.95 1.24 -18.37
CA LYS A 160 3.38 2.63 -18.34
C LYS A 160 4.37 2.84 -17.21
N THR A 161 5.35 3.70 -17.45
CA THR A 161 6.36 4.07 -16.45
C THR A 161 5.76 4.43 -15.08
N TYR A 162 4.68 5.20 -15.06
CA TYR A 162 4.09 5.63 -13.79
C TYR A 162 3.58 4.46 -12.95
N GLU A 163 3.23 3.32 -13.54
CA GLU A 163 2.65 2.19 -12.80
C GLU A 163 3.69 1.59 -11.84
N PHE A 164 4.97 1.55 -12.25
CA PHE A 164 6.08 1.10 -11.39
C PHE A 164 6.34 2.08 -10.24
N LEU A 165 6.30 3.37 -10.55
CA LEU A 165 6.49 4.44 -9.56
C LEU A 165 5.33 4.52 -8.56
N VAL A 166 4.08 4.32 -9.02
CA VAL A 166 2.90 4.20 -8.16
C VAL A 166 3.05 3.02 -7.21
N ASN A 167 3.43 1.84 -7.71
CA ASN A 167 3.59 0.67 -6.84
C ASN A 167 4.69 0.91 -5.79
N ARG A 168 5.83 1.47 -6.20
CA ARG A 168 6.91 1.84 -5.27
C ARG A 168 6.43 2.82 -4.20
N TYR A 169 5.78 3.90 -4.60
CA TYR A 169 5.21 4.88 -3.67
C TYR A 169 4.16 4.23 -2.76
N GLY A 170 3.33 3.34 -3.30
CA GLY A 170 2.33 2.57 -2.56
C GLY A 170 2.94 1.75 -1.43
N GLY A 171 4.06 1.07 -1.67
CA GLY A 171 4.81 0.37 -0.63
C GLY A 171 5.30 1.31 0.49
N GLN A 172 5.82 2.48 0.12
CA GLN A 172 6.25 3.49 1.11
C GLN A 172 5.08 4.06 1.92
N LEU A 173 3.91 4.19 1.28
CA LEU A 173 2.68 4.65 1.90
C LEU A 173 2.15 3.60 2.88
N GLU A 174 2.20 2.32 2.52
CA GLU A 174 1.85 1.18 3.37
C GLU A 174 2.77 1.08 4.59
N ASP A 175 4.09 1.21 4.39
CA ASP A 175 5.08 1.19 5.47
C ASP A 175 4.93 2.34 6.48
N ALA A 176 4.42 3.48 6.03
CA ALA A 176 4.22 4.68 6.84
C ALA A 176 2.86 4.71 7.52
N PHE A 177 1.80 4.35 6.80
CA PHE A 177 0.40 4.61 7.17
C PHE A 177 -0.53 3.39 7.08
N GLY A 178 0.00 2.22 6.71
CA GLY A 178 -0.73 0.96 6.66
C GLY A 178 -1.46 0.70 5.33
N PRO A 179 -1.80 -0.58 5.05
CA PRO A 179 -2.40 -0.99 3.78
C PRO A 179 -3.78 -0.41 3.51
N SER A 180 -4.60 -0.14 4.54
CA SER A 180 -5.90 0.50 4.32
C SER A 180 -5.76 1.94 3.83
N TRP A 181 -4.77 2.69 4.33
CA TRP A 181 -4.53 4.04 3.82
C TRP A 181 -4.02 4.01 2.38
N ARG A 182 -3.11 3.07 2.05
CA ARG A 182 -2.70 2.81 0.67
C ARG A 182 -3.92 2.55 -0.22
N ALA A 183 -4.79 1.62 0.16
CA ALA A 183 -5.98 1.27 -0.62
C ALA A 183 -6.94 2.47 -0.82
N ILE A 184 -7.01 3.42 0.13
CA ILE A 184 -7.79 4.64 -0.01
C ILE A 184 -7.15 5.61 -1.01
N GLN A 185 -5.84 5.82 -0.97
CA GLN A 185 -5.16 6.84 -1.78
C GLN A 185 -4.80 6.37 -3.19
N GLU A 186 -4.47 5.08 -3.34
CA GLU A 186 -3.94 4.50 -4.58
C GLU A 186 -4.82 4.78 -5.81
N PRO A 187 -6.18 4.72 -5.76
CA PRO A 187 -7.01 5.10 -6.89
C PRO A 187 -6.81 6.57 -7.32
N TYR A 188 -6.74 7.50 -6.36
CA TYR A 188 -6.54 8.92 -6.67
C TYR A 188 -5.15 9.21 -7.25
N ILE A 189 -4.13 8.51 -6.76
CA ILE A 189 -2.76 8.63 -7.26
C ILE A 189 -2.67 8.05 -8.67
N ASN A 190 -3.26 6.88 -8.93
CA ASN A 190 -3.33 6.29 -10.26
C ASN A 190 -4.06 7.18 -11.26
N ASP A 191 -5.21 7.75 -10.87
CA ASP A 191 -5.98 8.66 -11.72
C ASP A 191 -5.17 9.92 -12.09
N ALA A 192 -4.44 10.50 -11.12
CA ALA A 192 -3.56 11.64 -11.36
C ALA A 192 -2.37 11.26 -12.27
N ALA A 193 -1.74 10.12 -12.01
CA ALA A 193 -0.61 9.61 -12.78
C ALA A 193 -0.99 9.26 -14.22
N ASN A 194 -2.19 8.74 -14.45
CA ASN A 194 -2.69 8.46 -15.79
C ASN A 194 -2.89 9.75 -16.62
N LYS A 195 -3.15 10.90 -15.98
CA LYS A 195 -3.30 12.20 -16.66
C LYS A 195 -1.97 12.93 -16.86
N VAL A 196 -1.11 12.94 -15.84
CA VAL A 196 0.12 13.75 -15.81
C VAL A 196 1.37 12.96 -16.22
N GLY A 197 1.31 11.63 -16.17
CA GLY A 197 2.42 10.73 -16.43
C GLY A 197 3.39 10.62 -15.24
N SER A 198 4.57 10.05 -15.50
CA SER A 198 5.59 9.78 -14.48
C SER A 198 6.24 11.02 -13.87
N ASN A 199 6.05 12.20 -14.49
CA ASN A 199 6.66 13.46 -14.03
C ASN A 199 6.15 13.92 -12.66
N MET A 200 5.01 13.39 -12.18
CA MET A 200 4.53 13.67 -10.83
C MET A 200 5.28 12.90 -9.74
N PHE A 201 6.20 12.00 -10.10
CA PHE A 201 7.01 11.22 -9.18
C PHE A 201 8.47 11.66 -9.28
N VAL A 202 9.09 11.92 -8.15
CA VAL A 202 10.52 12.22 -8.05
C VAL A 202 11.16 11.17 -7.19
N MET A 203 12.08 10.39 -7.75
CA MET A 203 12.84 9.40 -7.00
C MET A 203 14.21 9.96 -6.64
N ASP A 204 14.57 9.89 -5.36
CA ASP A 204 15.90 10.28 -4.88
C ASP A 204 16.93 9.14 -5.01
N ALA A 205 18.18 9.43 -4.66
CA ALA A 205 19.28 8.46 -4.74
C ALA A 205 19.14 7.28 -3.76
N SER A 206 18.26 7.37 -2.75
CA SER A 206 17.92 6.26 -1.85
C SER A 206 16.77 5.39 -2.39
N GLY A 207 16.23 5.76 -3.56
CA GLY A 207 15.05 5.11 -4.12
C GLY A 207 13.76 5.48 -3.40
N THR A 208 13.74 6.58 -2.67
CA THR A 208 12.53 7.14 -2.06
C THR A 208 11.77 7.93 -3.12
N VAL A 209 10.48 7.64 -3.27
CA VAL A 209 9.61 8.34 -4.22
C VAL A 209 8.81 9.40 -3.48
N GLU A 210 8.88 10.63 -3.97
CA GLU A 210 8.05 11.74 -3.54
C GLU A 210 7.09 12.14 -4.65
N LEU A 211 5.93 12.66 -4.26
CA LEU A 211 4.97 13.19 -5.21
C LEU A 211 5.21 14.69 -5.42
N SER A 212 5.50 15.06 -6.66
CA SER A 212 5.46 16.45 -7.11
C SER A 212 4.11 16.73 -7.74
N VAL A 213 3.16 17.23 -6.94
CA VAL A 213 1.79 17.49 -7.40
C VAL A 213 1.55 18.99 -7.60
N GLY A 214 1.06 19.35 -8.78
CA GLY A 214 0.64 20.71 -9.13
C GLY A 214 -0.78 20.78 -9.71
N SER A 215 -1.56 19.70 -9.61
CA SER A 215 -2.88 19.57 -10.25
C SER A 215 -4.05 19.63 -9.26
N ASN A 216 -5.27 19.83 -9.77
CA ASN A 216 -6.51 19.85 -8.99
C ASN A 216 -6.95 18.46 -8.47
N ASP A 217 -6.25 17.38 -8.83
CA ASP A 217 -6.67 16.01 -8.54
C ASP A 217 -6.11 15.48 -7.20
N LEU A 218 -4.97 15.98 -6.75
CA LEU A 218 -4.34 15.68 -5.46
C LEU A 218 -3.93 16.99 -4.77
N TYR A 219 -3.93 17.01 -3.44
CA TYR A 219 -3.56 18.20 -2.68
C TYR A 219 -2.27 17.94 -1.92
N ASP A 220 -1.21 18.71 -2.22
CA ASP A 220 0.03 18.64 -1.44
C ASP A 220 -0.23 19.19 -0.03
N PHE A 221 0.03 18.40 1.00
CA PHE A 221 0.03 18.88 2.39
C PHE A 221 0.85 20.17 2.55
N ASN A 222 1.98 20.29 1.86
CA ASN A 222 2.88 21.44 1.97
C ASN A 222 2.29 22.72 1.38
N SER A 223 1.35 22.64 0.43
CA SER A 223 0.67 23.82 -0.15
C SER A 223 -0.60 24.22 0.60
N LEU A 224 -1.15 23.35 1.46
CA LEU A 224 -2.39 23.62 2.20
C LEU A 224 -2.17 24.50 3.44
N SER A 225 -3.21 25.20 3.90
CA SER A 225 -3.18 25.94 5.17
C SER A 225 -3.20 24.97 6.35
N LYS A 226 -2.14 25.02 7.17
CA LYS A 226 -1.93 24.11 8.31
C LYS A 226 -2.97 24.37 9.39
N ASN A 227 -3.29 25.65 9.61
CA ASN A 227 -4.34 26.06 10.51
C ASN A 227 -5.73 25.58 10.05
N ASP A 228 -6.01 25.62 8.74
CA ASP A 228 -7.31 25.16 8.23
C ASP A 228 -7.42 23.63 8.22
N ILE A 229 -6.28 22.92 8.08
CA ILE A 229 -6.23 21.48 8.34
C ILE A 229 -6.65 21.23 9.79
N LEU A 230 -5.99 21.85 10.77
CA LEU A 230 -6.27 21.60 12.19
C LEU A 230 -7.67 22.06 12.61
N LYS A 231 -8.23 23.10 11.99
CA LYS A 231 -9.62 23.52 12.22
C LYS A 231 -10.65 22.65 11.50
N GLY A 232 -10.20 21.72 10.64
CA GLY A 232 -11.10 20.92 9.82
C GLY A 232 -11.87 21.74 8.78
N THR A 233 -11.34 22.90 8.35
CA THR A 233 -12.07 23.93 7.58
C THR A 233 -11.71 24.01 6.09
N LEU A 234 -10.89 23.12 5.55
CA LEU A 234 -10.41 23.22 4.16
C LEU A 234 -11.52 23.30 3.09
N TRP A 235 -12.63 22.59 3.28
CA TRP A 235 -13.73 22.52 2.29
C TRP A 235 -15.14 22.56 2.89
N SER A 236 -15.27 22.40 4.21
CA SER A 236 -16.50 22.56 4.99
C SER A 236 -16.08 22.83 6.43
N SER A 237 -17.02 23.16 7.32
CA SER A 237 -16.70 23.43 8.73
C SER A 237 -17.20 22.31 9.65
N PRO A 238 -16.55 22.08 10.80
CA PRO A 238 -17.08 21.15 11.79
C PRO A 238 -18.52 21.46 12.19
N GLY A 239 -19.34 20.42 12.31
CA GLY A 239 -20.77 20.53 12.64
C GLY A 239 -21.68 21.10 11.53
N ALA A 240 -21.14 21.47 10.37
CA ALA A 240 -21.93 22.01 9.26
C ALA A 240 -22.36 20.90 8.28
N SER A 241 -21.76 20.85 7.09
CA SER A 241 -22.02 19.83 6.08
C SER A 241 -21.03 18.68 6.17
N ALA A 242 -21.35 17.54 5.56
CA ALA A 242 -20.47 16.38 5.46
C ALA A 242 -19.03 16.76 5.04
N ALA A 243 -18.04 16.03 5.57
CA ALA A 243 -16.65 16.19 5.19
C ALA A 243 -16.47 15.93 3.68
N ASN A 244 -15.64 16.75 3.04
CA ASN A 244 -15.38 16.61 1.60
C ASN A 244 -14.44 15.43 1.31
N LYS A 245 -14.72 14.64 0.27
CA LYS A 245 -13.86 13.50 -0.14
C LYS A 245 -12.42 13.90 -0.47
N ASN A 246 -12.17 15.19 -0.74
CA ASN A 246 -10.83 15.73 -0.95
C ASN A 246 -9.89 15.54 0.26
N TRP A 247 -10.41 15.32 1.47
CA TRP A 247 -9.57 14.92 2.63
C TRP A 247 -8.77 13.64 2.36
N CYS A 248 -9.33 12.69 1.61
CA CYS A 248 -8.63 11.46 1.22
C CYS A 248 -7.60 11.66 0.10
N LYS A 249 -7.56 12.85 -0.52
CA LYS A 249 -6.68 13.21 -1.64
C LYS A 249 -5.48 14.06 -1.19
N ILE A 250 -5.33 14.30 0.11
CA ILE A 250 -4.16 14.99 0.65
C ILE A 250 -2.98 14.03 0.65
N VAL A 251 -1.93 14.37 -0.07
CA VAL A 251 -0.69 13.59 -0.19
C VAL A 251 0.48 14.31 0.51
N ASN A 252 1.64 13.65 0.58
CA ASN A 252 2.84 14.17 1.25
C ASN A 252 2.59 14.54 2.73
N ILE A 253 1.69 13.80 3.39
CA ILE A 253 1.37 13.97 4.81
C ILE A 253 2.65 13.73 5.65
N PRO A 254 2.93 14.55 6.68
CA PRO A 254 4.09 14.38 7.53
C PRO A 254 4.11 12.97 8.15
N LYS A 255 5.24 12.28 8.04
CA LYS A 255 5.44 10.91 8.55
C LYS A 255 5.92 10.93 10.02
N GLY A 256 5.80 9.78 10.69
CA GLY A 256 6.30 9.58 12.05
C GLY A 256 5.33 10.07 13.14
N VAL A 257 5.86 10.17 14.36
CA VAL A 257 5.06 10.35 15.60
C VAL A 257 5.37 11.63 16.37
N SER A 258 5.94 12.65 15.70
CA SER A 258 6.08 13.97 16.32
C SER A 258 4.69 14.54 16.63
N SER A 259 4.58 15.39 17.67
CA SER A 259 3.30 15.98 18.08
C SER A 259 2.55 16.61 16.89
N SER A 260 3.23 17.45 16.11
CA SER A 260 2.62 18.09 14.94
C SER A 260 2.21 17.08 13.85
N ALA A 261 3.02 16.05 13.59
CA ALA A 261 2.69 15.02 12.61
C ALA A 261 1.41 14.27 13.03
N LEU A 262 1.29 13.91 14.32
CA LEU A 262 0.09 13.24 14.84
C LEU A 262 -1.15 14.12 14.69
N GLN A 263 -1.07 15.41 14.99
CA GLN A 263 -2.20 16.34 14.83
C GLN A 263 -2.73 16.35 13.39
N TYR A 264 -1.83 16.55 12.41
CA TYR A 264 -2.23 16.59 10.99
C TYR A 264 -2.73 15.23 10.50
N GLN A 265 -2.02 14.14 10.83
CA GLN A 265 -2.44 12.79 10.48
C GLN A 265 -3.83 12.47 11.03
N THR A 266 -4.12 12.84 12.29
CA THR A 266 -5.42 12.59 12.93
C THR A 266 -6.54 13.31 12.22
N VAL A 267 -6.40 14.61 11.98
CA VAL A 267 -7.48 15.38 11.37
C VAL A 267 -7.70 14.94 9.92
N ILE A 268 -6.63 14.72 9.16
CA ILE A 268 -6.72 14.26 7.77
C ILE A 268 -7.37 12.88 7.67
N ALA A 269 -6.89 11.89 8.44
CA ALA A 269 -7.42 10.53 8.37
C ALA A 269 -8.85 10.44 8.90
N THR A 270 -9.18 11.13 9.99
CA THR A 270 -10.53 11.14 10.56
C THR A 270 -11.53 11.82 9.62
N ASN A 271 -11.15 12.96 9.01
CA ASN A 271 -12.03 13.64 8.06
C ASN A 271 -12.14 12.92 6.72
N CYS A 272 -11.08 12.23 6.28
CA CYS A 272 -11.20 11.27 5.18
C CYS A 272 -12.21 10.18 5.53
N ALA A 273 -12.15 9.63 6.75
CA ALA A 273 -13.12 8.62 7.18
C ALA A 273 -14.56 9.11 7.18
N ARG A 274 -14.77 10.33 7.68
CA ARG A 274 -16.09 10.98 7.77
C ARG A 274 -16.64 11.46 6.42
N SER A 275 -15.83 11.50 5.37
CA SER A 275 -16.21 12.02 4.05
C SER A 275 -17.00 11.05 3.15
N THR A 276 -17.12 9.79 3.57
CA THR A 276 -17.77 8.73 2.80
C THR A 276 -18.72 7.93 3.67
N VAL A 277 -19.73 7.32 3.05
CA VAL A 277 -20.57 6.31 3.71
C VAL A 277 -19.69 5.16 4.21
N ARG A 278 -19.95 4.69 5.43
CA ARG A 278 -19.26 3.53 6.03
C ARG A 278 -20.23 2.56 6.67
N TYR A 279 -20.09 1.29 6.34
CA TYR A 279 -20.76 0.22 7.05
C TYR A 279 -20.03 -0.04 8.37
N CYS A 280 -20.76 0.09 9.48
CA CYS A 280 -20.29 -0.27 10.81
C CYS A 280 -21.01 -1.54 11.27
N ASP A 281 -20.28 -2.53 11.78
CA ASP A 281 -20.85 -3.75 12.36
C ASP A 281 -21.49 -3.46 13.73
N ALA A 282 -22.48 -4.28 14.12
CA ALA A 282 -23.21 -4.09 15.37
C ALA A 282 -22.31 -4.38 16.58
N THR A 283 -22.54 -3.64 17.66
CA THR A 283 -22.01 -3.98 18.99
C THR A 283 -23.02 -3.59 20.07
N SER A 284 -22.74 -3.88 21.33
CA SER A 284 -23.62 -3.53 22.44
C SER A 284 -23.97 -2.03 22.41
N GLY A 285 -25.25 -1.70 22.30
CA GLY A 285 -25.75 -0.32 22.25
C GLY A 285 -25.69 0.37 20.87
N TYR A 286 -25.14 -0.27 19.83
CA TYR A 286 -25.01 0.32 18.49
C TYR A 286 -25.48 -0.64 17.40
N SER A 287 -26.42 -0.19 16.55
CA SER A 287 -26.89 -0.96 15.41
C SER A 287 -25.85 -1.03 14.30
N ALA A 288 -25.82 -2.18 13.62
CA ALA A 288 -25.13 -2.29 12.33
C ALA A 288 -25.83 -1.43 11.27
N GLY A 289 -25.08 -0.99 10.27
CA GLY A 289 -25.66 -0.34 9.10
C GLY A 289 -24.70 0.57 8.36
N ASN A 290 -25.20 1.16 7.28
CA ASN A 290 -24.50 2.20 6.53
C ASN A 290 -24.69 3.55 7.22
N TYR A 291 -23.63 4.06 7.83
CA TYR A 291 -23.59 5.40 8.40
C TYR A 291 -23.24 6.39 7.28
N PRO A 292 -24.02 7.47 7.10
CA PRO A 292 -23.78 8.44 6.05
C PRO A 292 -22.48 9.21 6.30
N ALA A 293 -21.99 9.92 5.27
CA ALA A 293 -20.92 10.90 5.48
C ALA A 293 -21.38 11.99 6.48
N VAL A 294 -20.49 12.40 7.36
CA VAL A 294 -20.78 13.34 8.47
C VAL A 294 -19.81 14.52 8.49
N PRO A 295 -20.13 15.63 9.17
CA PRO A 295 -19.29 16.83 9.14
C PRO A 295 -17.85 16.58 9.58
N PRO A 296 -16.85 17.36 9.13
CA PRO A 296 -15.48 17.19 9.58
C PRO A 296 -15.35 17.50 11.08
N VAL A 297 -14.21 17.16 11.66
CA VAL A 297 -13.80 17.52 13.02
C VAL A 297 -12.52 18.36 12.99
N ALA A 298 -12.37 19.21 14.00
CA ALA A 298 -11.15 19.95 14.30
C ALA A 298 -10.28 19.21 15.33
N TRP A 299 -8.99 19.49 15.34
CA TRP A 299 -8.10 19.11 16.42
C TRP A 299 -8.44 19.87 17.71
N ASP A 300 -8.41 19.18 18.85
CA ASP A 300 -8.53 19.79 20.18
C ASP A 300 -7.49 19.23 21.16
N ASP A 301 -6.70 20.12 21.77
CA ASP A 301 -5.65 19.74 22.72
C ASP A 301 -6.22 19.21 24.06
N GLY A 302 -7.41 19.64 24.45
CA GLY A 302 -8.12 19.14 25.63
C GLY A 302 -8.45 17.67 25.48
N LEU A 303 -9.08 17.30 24.37
CA LEU A 303 -9.38 15.90 24.01
C LEU A 303 -8.12 15.06 23.84
N LYS A 304 -7.03 15.64 23.32
CA LYS A 304 -5.73 14.95 23.29
C LYS A 304 -5.21 14.66 24.70
N ASN A 305 -5.41 15.57 25.66
CA ASN A 305 -5.00 15.33 27.05
C ASN A 305 -5.87 14.24 27.69
N ASP A 306 -7.17 14.22 27.42
CA ASP A 306 -8.07 13.15 27.88
C ASP A 306 -7.67 11.78 27.28
N ALA A 307 -7.38 11.75 25.98
CA ALA A 307 -6.83 10.55 25.32
C ALA A 307 -5.49 10.13 25.95
N GLN A 308 -4.63 11.07 26.34
CA GLN A 308 -3.35 10.76 26.98
C GLN A 308 -3.54 10.05 28.32
N ILE A 309 -4.54 10.44 29.12
CA ILE A 309 -4.86 9.78 30.40
C ILE A 309 -5.20 8.31 30.16
N THR A 310 -6.01 8.02 29.13
CA THR A 310 -6.34 6.65 28.74
C THR A 310 -5.13 5.88 28.22
N SER A 311 -4.32 6.49 27.36
CA SER A 311 -3.08 5.90 26.86
C SER A 311 -2.09 5.54 27.99
N ASP A 312 -1.95 6.42 28.97
CA ASP A 312 -1.08 6.24 30.14
C ASP A 312 -1.55 5.07 31.02
N GLU A 313 -2.85 4.92 31.21
CA GLU A 313 -3.42 3.85 32.01
C GLU A 313 -3.31 2.48 31.32
N GLN A 314 -3.50 2.46 30.00
CA GLN A 314 -3.23 1.27 29.17
C GLN A 314 -1.75 0.87 29.23
N TYR A 315 -0.85 1.85 29.11
CA TYR A 315 0.58 1.64 29.28
C TYR A 315 0.88 1.09 30.67
N ARG A 316 0.35 1.68 31.74
CA ARG A 316 0.58 1.25 33.13
C ARG A 316 0.15 -0.21 33.35
N ARG A 317 -1.01 -0.59 32.82
CA ARG A 317 -1.55 -1.95 32.93
C ARG A 317 -0.95 -2.93 31.93
N ASN A 318 -0.23 -2.43 30.93
CA ASN A 318 0.27 -3.21 29.80
C ASN A 318 -0.86 -4.00 29.09
N ALA A 319 -2.00 -3.34 28.89
CA ALA A 319 -3.19 -3.93 28.31
C ALA A 319 -4.01 -2.84 27.57
N GLN A 320 -4.90 -3.27 26.68
CA GLN A 320 -5.81 -2.38 25.97
C GLN A 320 -7.16 -2.33 26.70
N GLY A 321 -7.77 -1.15 26.79
CA GLY A 321 -9.10 -1.00 27.37
C GLY A 321 -9.52 0.45 27.64
N HIS A 322 -10.83 0.63 27.84
CA HIS A 322 -11.44 1.92 28.20
C HIS A 322 -11.21 2.27 29.67
N TRP A 323 -9.99 2.70 30.00
CA TRP A 323 -9.63 3.20 31.33
C TRP A 323 -9.26 4.68 31.29
N GLY A 324 -9.28 5.35 32.44
CA GLY A 324 -8.94 6.77 32.52
C GLY A 324 -10.12 7.67 32.18
N ALA A 325 -10.02 8.42 31.08
CA ALA A 325 -11.10 9.30 30.61
C ALA A 325 -12.32 8.48 30.16
N LYS A 326 -13.52 8.94 30.51
CA LYS A 326 -14.77 8.15 30.32
C LYS A 326 -15.13 7.92 28.85
N ASN A 327 -14.74 8.81 27.94
CA ASN A 327 -15.19 8.80 26.55
C ASN A 327 -14.11 8.38 25.55
N ALA A 328 -12.85 8.33 25.98
CA ALA A 328 -11.75 7.95 25.12
C ALA A 328 -11.85 6.48 24.67
N GLN A 329 -11.67 6.27 23.37
CA GLN A 329 -11.68 4.97 22.72
C GLN A 329 -10.24 4.47 22.57
N ASN A 330 -9.96 3.24 22.99
CA ASN A 330 -8.68 2.61 22.73
C ASN A 330 -8.66 1.98 21.32
N ALA A 331 -7.47 1.85 20.74
CA ALA A 331 -7.29 1.10 19.50
C ALA A 331 -6.74 -0.30 19.82
N PHE A 332 -7.39 -1.37 19.33
CA PHE A 332 -6.90 -2.75 19.43
C PHE A 332 -5.80 -3.04 18.41
N ILE A 333 -4.69 -2.34 18.53
CA ILE A 333 -3.75 -2.17 17.43
C ILE A 333 -2.31 -2.38 17.93
N PRO A 334 -1.48 -3.14 17.18
CA PRO A 334 -0.04 -3.28 17.43
C PRO A 334 0.74 -1.95 17.49
N GLU A 335 2.05 -2.08 17.67
CA GLU A 335 2.99 -0.97 17.66
C GLU A 335 3.14 -0.35 16.25
N PHE A 336 2.97 0.97 16.09
CA PHE A 336 3.04 1.64 14.78
C PHE A 336 3.68 3.03 14.81
N LYS A 337 3.94 3.57 13.61
CA LYS A 337 4.72 4.79 13.35
C LYS A 337 3.86 6.02 13.00
N SER A 338 2.53 5.93 13.14
CA SER A 338 1.58 6.96 12.69
C SER A 338 0.21 6.86 13.39
N ALA A 339 -0.48 7.99 13.53
CA ALA A 339 -1.90 8.09 13.92
C ALA A 339 -2.89 7.67 12.82
N ILE A 340 -2.48 7.60 11.54
CA ILE A 340 -3.37 7.13 10.45
C ILE A 340 -3.72 5.65 10.64
N ILE A 341 -2.75 4.84 11.05
CA ILE A 341 -2.93 3.40 11.23
C ILE A 341 -4.02 3.09 12.25
N PRO A 342 -4.07 3.72 13.45
CA PRO A 342 -5.16 3.44 14.37
C PRO A 342 -6.54 3.91 13.92
N ILE A 343 -6.60 4.97 13.10
CA ILE A 343 -7.85 5.50 12.57
C ILE A 343 -8.39 4.65 11.41
N ILE A 344 -7.51 4.23 10.48
CA ILE A 344 -7.89 3.65 9.18
C ILE A 344 -7.52 2.17 9.04
N GLY A 345 -6.46 1.72 9.72
CA GLY A 345 -6.15 0.29 9.87
C GLY A 345 -4.86 -0.17 9.22
N TYR A 346 -4.27 -1.19 9.85
CA TYR A 346 -3.11 -1.93 9.35
C TYR A 346 -3.50 -3.22 8.60
N SER A 347 -4.77 -3.61 8.60
CA SER A 347 -5.30 -4.67 7.74
C SER A 347 -5.87 -4.07 6.46
N LYS A 348 -6.07 -4.88 5.42
CA LYS A 348 -6.79 -4.44 4.21
C LYS A 348 -8.27 -4.17 4.54
N PRO A 349 -8.96 -3.31 3.78
CA PRO A 349 -10.40 -3.14 3.90
C PRO A 349 -11.16 -4.46 3.71
N ARG A 350 -12.39 -4.51 4.21
CA ARG A 350 -13.26 -5.69 4.09
C ARG A 350 -13.56 -6.06 2.63
N SER A 351 -13.72 -7.35 2.36
CA SER A 351 -14.00 -7.91 1.02
C SER A 351 -15.39 -8.55 0.90
N ASP A 352 -16.24 -8.45 1.92
CA ASP A 352 -17.58 -9.07 1.99
C ASP A 352 -18.68 -8.24 1.29
N GLY A 353 -18.30 -7.24 0.48
CA GLY A 353 -19.22 -6.40 -0.30
C GLY A 353 -19.85 -5.23 0.46
N LYS A 354 -19.63 -5.09 1.78
CA LYS A 354 -20.12 -3.93 2.54
C LYS A 354 -19.16 -2.74 2.39
N VAL A 355 -19.71 -1.52 2.33
CA VAL A 355 -18.94 -0.32 2.02
C VAL A 355 -18.19 0.19 3.26
N ASN A 356 -16.96 -0.26 3.47
CA ASN A 356 -16.05 0.35 4.44
C ASN A 356 -14.61 0.23 3.93
N ASN A 357 -13.95 1.36 3.71
CA ASN A 357 -12.59 1.45 3.19
C ASN A 357 -11.52 1.51 4.30
N ALA A 358 -11.87 1.24 5.55
CA ALA A 358 -10.92 1.02 6.64
C ALA A 358 -10.80 -0.47 6.98
N GLY A 359 -9.64 -0.85 7.51
CA GLY A 359 -9.37 -2.19 8.01
C GLY A 359 -10.13 -2.44 9.31
N HIS A 360 -10.63 -3.66 9.49
CA HIS A 360 -11.45 -4.04 10.65
C HIS A 360 -10.73 -3.84 12.01
N SER A 361 -9.40 -3.77 12.02
CA SER A 361 -8.62 -3.52 13.23
C SER A 361 -8.55 -2.06 13.67
N SER A 362 -9.16 -1.13 12.93
CA SER A 362 -9.08 0.32 13.17
C SER A 362 -10.31 0.91 13.83
N TRP A 363 -10.22 2.15 14.32
CA TRP A 363 -11.42 2.85 14.79
C TRP A 363 -12.49 3.02 13.71
N ALA A 364 -12.12 3.33 12.47
CA ALA A 364 -13.09 3.49 11.40
C ALA A 364 -13.63 2.16 10.83
N GLY A 365 -13.06 1.01 11.23
CA GLY A 365 -13.43 -0.32 10.72
C GLY A 365 -13.95 -1.32 11.76
N HIS A 366 -13.68 -1.09 13.05
CA HIS A 366 -14.09 -1.96 14.15
C HIS A 366 -15.48 -1.58 14.67
N GLU A 367 -16.27 -2.57 15.08
CA GLU A 367 -17.59 -2.38 15.69
C GLU A 367 -17.52 -1.52 16.96
N GLY A 368 -18.49 -0.63 17.15
CA GLY A 368 -18.52 0.35 18.24
C GLY A 368 -17.68 1.58 17.97
N HIS A 369 -16.42 1.40 17.56
CA HIS A 369 -15.53 2.51 17.22
C HIS A 369 -15.95 3.21 15.93
N CYS A 370 -16.37 2.44 14.92
CA CYS A 370 -16.80 2.97 13.63
C CYS A 370 -17.98 3.94 13.80
N GLN A 371 -18.94 3.60 14.67
CA GLN A 371 -20.07 4.45 14.99
C GLN A 371 -19.64 5.76 15.66
N ASN A 372 -18.64 5.72 16.54
CA ASN A 372 -18.09 6.92 17.17
C ASN A 372 -17.39 7.82 16.14
N VAL A 373 -16.52 7.25 15.30
CA VAL A 373 -15.87 7.99 14.19
C VAL A 373 -16.92 8.63 13.26
N MET A 374 -18.03 7.94 13.00
CA MET A 374 -19.13 8.41 12.17
C MET A 374 -20.21 9.20 12.93
N GLY A 375 -19.98 9.56 14.20
CA GLY A 375 -20.91 10.34 15.00
C GLY A 375 -21.05 11.77 14.48
N ALA A 376 -22.24 12.13 13.97
CA ALA A 376 -22.48 13.44 13.33
C ALA A 376 -22.41 14.64 14.29
N SER A 377 -22.62 14.41 15.60
CA SER A 377 -22.54 15.44 16.63
C SER A 377 -21.12 15.88 16.97
N HIS A 378 -20.12 15.05 16.64
CA HIS A 378 -18.73 15.37 16.94
C HIS A 378 -18.20 16.48 16.04
N THR A 379 -17.57 17.45 16.67
CA THR A 379 -16.97 18.63 16.03
C THR A 379 -15.47 18.73 16.29
N MET A 380 -14.98 18.01 17.30
CA MET A 380 -13.57 18.01 17.68
C MET A 380 -13.06 16.61 17.96
N VAL A 381 -11.76 16.41 17.80
CA VAL A 381 -11.06 15.15 18.01
C VAL A 381 -9.68 15.39 18.62
N GLY A 382 -9.25 14.47 19.49
CA GLY A 382 -7.88 14.39 19.99
C GLY A 382 -7.38 12.96 19.95
N ILE A 383 -6.08 12.77 19.69
CA ILE A 383 -5.42 11.46 19.77
C ILE A 383 -4.21 11.54 20.71
N ALA A 384 -3.92 10.44 21.38
CA ALA A 384 -2.67 10.26 22.11
C ALA A 384 -2.15 8.82 21.98
N SER A 385 -0.88 8.66 22.33
CA SER A 385 -0.18 7.38 22.35
C SER A 385 0.91 7.36 23.41
N ARG A 386 1.50 6.18 23.61
CA ARG A 386 2.70 5.98 24.44
C ARG A 386 3.70 5.09 23.74
N ASP A 387 4.94 5.13 24.18
CA ASP A 387 5.96 4.22 23.65
C ASP A 387 5.58 2.74 23.87
N ALA A 388 6.10 1.89 22.99
CA ALA A 388 5.99 0.45 23.07
C ALA A 388 6.60 -0.15 24.37
N LYS A 389 5.99 -1.23 24.88
CA LYS A 389 6.53 -2.07 25.99
C LYS A 389 6.95 -3.45 25.48
N PRO A 390 7.96 -4.11 26.09
CA PRO A 390 8.73 -3.68 27.26
C PRO A 390 9.92 -2.75 26.92
N LYS A 391 10.20 -2.53 25.63
CA LYS A 391 11.27 -1.64 25.17
C LYS A 391 10.71 -0.65 24.17
N ALA A 392 10.85 0.64 24.49
CA ALA A 392 10.57 1.71 23.56
C ALA A 392 11.47 1.55 22.31
N LYS A 393 10.86 1.60 21.14
CA LYS A 393 11.57 1.67 19.86
C LYS A 393 11.37 3.08 19.32
N SER A 394 12.46 3.72 18.89
CA SER A 394 12.38 5.07 18.34
C SER A 394 11.38 5.15 17.19
N GLY A 395 10.49 6.14 17.22
CA GLY A 395 9.49 6.36 16.17
C GLY A 395 8.33 5.36 16.13
N ILE A 396 8.20 4.48 17.13
CA ILE A 396 7.14 3.48 17.23
C ILE A 396 6.37 3.66 18.53
N GLN A 397 5.04 3.72 18.42
CA GLN A 397 4.10 3.98 19.51
C GLN A 397 3.07 2.86 19.63
N ALA A 398 2.53 2.70 20.82
CA ALA A 398 1.49 1.76 21.23
C ALA A 398 0.44 2.49 22.08
N PHE A 399 -0.55 1.72 22.59
CA PHE A 399 -1.57 2.21 23.52
C PHE A 399 -2.34 3.44 23.01
N TRP A 400 -2.70 3.42 21.74
CA TRP A 400 -3.38 4.53 21.08
C TRP A 400 -4.78 4.76 21.68
N ALA A 401 -5.11 6.02 21.90
CA ALA A 401 -6.42 6.46 22.35
C ALA A 401 -6.90 7.67 21.54
N GLN A 402 -8.19 7.72 21.26
CA GLN A 402 -8.85 8.84 20.59
C GLN A 402 -10.07 9.29 21.40
N ASP A 403 -10.32 10.58 21.46
CA ASP A 403 -11.52 11.14 22.08
C ASP A 403 -12.20 12.15 21.15
N PHE A 404 -13.50 12.30 21.30
CA PHE A 404 -14.35 13.16 20.49
C PHE A 404 -15.26 14.02 21.38
N LYS A 405 -15.60 15.21 20.88
CA LYS A 405 -16.63 16.07 21.46
C LYS A 405 -17.64 16.49 20.42
#